data_AF-A0A7K7R8C4-F1
#
_entry.id   AF-A0A7K7R8C4-F1
#
_cell.length_a   1.000
_cell.length_b   1.000
_cell.length_c   1.000
_cell.angle_alpha   90.00
_cell.angle_beta   90.00
_cell.angle_gamma   90.00
#
_symmetry.space_group_name_H-M   'P 1'
#
loop_
_entity.id
_entity.type
_entity.pdbx_description
1 polymer ?
#
loop_
_entity_poly.entity_id
_entity_poly.type
_entity_poly.pdbx_seq_one_letter_code
_entity_poly.pdbx_strand_id
1 'polypeptide(L)' 'GTRLPPSVFLLPPPPEEISGPRPSLSLTCLARGFFPEAIDIQWHRDGHAPSSSGPAPEPEVT' A
#
# COMPACT_ATOMS: atom_id res chain seq x y z
N GLY A 1 -23.67 8.36 -11.58
CA GLY A 1 -23.64 8.59 -10.13
C GLY A 1 -22.65 9.69 -9.81
N THR A 2 -22.82 10.40 -8.69
CA THR A 2 -21.92 11.47 -8.24
C THR A 2 -20.60 10.87 -7.73
N ARG A 3 -19.45 11.44 -8.13
CA ARG A 3 -18.13 11.00 -7.68
C ARG A 3 -17.86 11.51 -6.27
N LEU A 4 -17.43 10.63 -5.37
CA LEU A 4 -17.09 10.98 -3.99
C LEU A 4 -15.59 10.73 -3.74
N PRO A 5 -14.85 11.70 -3.18
CA PRO A 5 -13.44 11.50 -2.86
C PRO A 5 -13.28 10.55 -1.67
N PRO A 6 -12.22 9.72 -1.63
CA PRO A 6 -11.94 8.85 -0.51
C PRO A 6 -11.47 9.63 0.71
N SER A 7 -11.91 9.19 1.89
CA SER A 7 -11.21 9.46 3.13
C SER A 7 -10.09 8.44 3.29
N VAL A 8 -8.86 8.92 3.46
CA VAL A 8 -7.65 8.08 3.51
C VAL A 8 -7.02 8.16 4.89
N PHE A 9 -6.72 7.01 5.47
CA PHE A 9 -6.06 6.87 6.76
C PHE A 9 -4.85 5.96 6.62
N LEU A 10 -3.71 6.40 7.14
CA LEU A 10 -2.50 5.60 7.22
C LEU A 10 -2.36 5.04 8.63
N LEU A 11 -2.43 3.72 8.76
CA LEU A 11 -2.34 3.02 10.04
C LEU A 11 -0.91 2.51 10.24
N PRO A 12 -0.32 2.71 11.44
CA PRO A 12 1.01 2.22 11.77
C PRO A 12 1.04 0.69 11.89
N PRO A 13 2.24 0.07 11.89
CA PRO A 13 2.37 -1.33 12.22
C PRO A 13 1.88 -1.58 13.66
N PRO A 14 1.28 -2.74 13.95
CA PRO A 14 0.89 -3.09 15.30
C PRO A 14 2.11 -3.18 16.24
N PRO A 15 1.97 -2.88 17.55
CA PRO A 15 3.08 -2.84 18.50
C PRO A 15 3.89 -4.15 18.58
N GLU A 16 3.23 -5.28 18.39
CA GLU A 16 3.84 -6.61 18.39
C GLU A 16 4.76 -6.83 17.18
N GLU A 17 4.51 -6.10 16.08
CA GLU A 17 5.37 -6.10 14.90
C GLU A 17 6.63 -5.28 15.13
N ILE A 18 6.47 -4.13 15.78
CA ILE A 18 7.56 -3.19 16.07
C ILE A 18 8.53 -3.76 17.11
N SER A 19 7.99 -4.46 18.11
CA SER A 19 8.78 -4.96 19.25
C SER A 19 9.36 -6.36 19.01
N GLY A 20 8.97 -7.03 17.92
CA GLY A 20 9.42 -8.37 17.58
C GLY A 20 10.65 -8.39 16.65
N PRO A 21 11.29 -9.55 16.47
CA PRO A 21 12.48 -9.70 15.62
C PRO A 21 12.15 -9.73 14.11
N ARG A 22 11.17 -8.96 13.66
CA ARG A 22 10.70 -9.03 12.27
C ARG A 22 11.61 -8.23 11.33
N PRO A 23 11.98 -8.79 10.17
CA PRO A 23 12.88 -8.11 9.23
C PRO A 23 12.20 -6.95 8.47
N SER A 24 10.88 -6.83 8.56
CA SER A 24 10.07 -5.83 7.85
C SER A 24 8.85 -5.44 8.68
N LEU A 25 8.36 -4.22 8.44
CA LEU A 25 7.16 -3.67 9.07
C LEU A 25 6.06 -3.45 8.02
N SER A 26 4.81 -3.64 8.41
CA SER A 26 3.63 -3.40 7.59
C SER A 26 3.03 -2.00 7.83
N LEU A 27 2.65 -1.32 6.75
CA LEU A 27 1.84 -0.10 6.79
C LEU A 27 0.50 -0.39 6.12
N THR A 28 -0.60 0.07 6.71
CA THR A 28 -1.93 -0.15 6.14
C THR A 28 -2.54 1.17 5.67
N CYS A 29 -2.94 1.24 4.40
CA CYS A 29 -3.70 2.36 3.84
C CYS A 29 -5.20 1.99 3.78
N LEU A 30 -6.02 2.69 4.55
CA LEU A 30 -7.48 2.52 4.55
C LEU A 30 -8.15 3.67 3.77
N ALA A 31 -8.70 3.35 2.59
CA ALA A 31 -9.52 4.27 1.80
C ALA A 31 -11.01 3.89 1.95
N ARG A 32 -11.87 4.85 2.30
CA ARG A 32 -13.32 4.61 2.48
C ARG A 32 -14.20 5.79 2.07
N GLY A 33 -15.48 5.51 1.83
CA GLY A 33 -16.50 6.54 1.55
C GLY A 33 -16.40 7.17 0.15
N PHE A 34 -15.84 6.45 -0.82
CA PHE A 34 -15.63 6.94 -2.19
C PHE A 34 -16.55 6.23 -3.19
N PHE A 35 -16.69 6.86 -4.37
CA PHE A 35 -17.39 6.31 -5.52
C PHE A 35 -16.78 6.87 -6.80
N PRO A 36 -16.57 6.08 -7.87
CA PRO A 36 -16.84 4.64 -7.99
C PRO A 36 -15.84 3.77 -7.22
N GLU A 37 -16.09 2.47 -7.10
CA GLU A 37 -15.23 1.53 -6.36
C GLU A 37 -13.83 1.33 -6.98
N ALA A 38 -13.68 1.61 -8.28
CA ALA A 38 -12.38 1.51 -8.95
C ALA A 38 -11.49 2.70 -8.57
N ILE A 39 -10.42 2.42 -7.80
CA ILE A 39 -9.38 3.38 -7.41
C ILE A 39 -7.98 2.76 -7.50
N ASP A 40 -6.99 3.61 -7.73
CA ASP A 40 -5.58 3.25 -7.69
C ASP A 40 -4.92 3.82 -6.43
N ILE A 41 -4.12 3.00 -5.74
CA ILE A 41 -3.36 3.39 -4.55
C ILE A 41 -1.87 3.18 -4.86
N GLN A 42 -1.08 4.23 -4.68
CA GLN A 42 0.38 4.20 -4.86
C GLN A 42 1.07 4.60 -3.57
N TRP A 43 2.02 3.78 -3.16
CA TRP A 43 2.93 4.10 -2.06
C TRP A 43 4.09 4.89 -2.61
N HIS A 44 4.50 5.98 -1.95
CA HIS A 44 5.74 6.69 -2.23
C HIS A 44 6.58 6.78 -0.95
N ARG A 45 7.90 6.67 -1.08
CA ARG A 45 8.88 6.91 -0.01
C ARG A 45 9.69 8.15 -0.37
N ASP A 46 9.69 9.14 0.52
CA ASP A 46 10.43 10.40 0.33
C ASP A 46 10.15 11.08 -1.02
N GLY A 47 8.89 11.07 -1.45
CA GLY A 47 8.44 11.65 -2.72
C GLY A 47 8.72 10.82 -3.98
N HIS A 48 9.36 9.66 -3.84
CA HIS A 48 9.67 8.75 -4.94
C HIS A 48 8.82 7.49 -4.84
N ALA A 49 8.40 6.95 -5.98
CA ALA A 49 7.84 5.60 -5.99
C ALA A 49 8.88 4.65 -5.36
N PRO A 50 8.48 3.72 -4.47
CA PRO A 50 9.39 2.73 -3.94
C PRO A 50 10.03 2.08 -5.14
N SER A 51 11.37 2.11 -5.18
CA SER A 51 12.11 1.35 -6.17
C SER A 51 11.52 -0.05 -6.15
N SER A 52 10.99 -0.52 -7.29
CA SER A 52 10.60 -1.90 -7.51
C SER A 52 11.84 -2.78 -7.34
N SER A 53 12.30 -2.97 -6.11
CA SER A 53 13.41 -3.84 -5.78
C SER A 53 12.85 -5.25 -5.60
N GLY A 54 12.29 -5.75 -6.69
CA GLY A 54 11.99 -7.14 -6.94
C GLY A 54 12.14 -7.33 -8.45
N PRO A 55 12.89 -8.34 -8.93
CA PRO A 55 12.85 -8.67 -10.34
C PRO A 55 11.38 -8.93 -10.70
N ALA A 56 10.93 -8.42 -11.83
CA ALA A 56 9.65 -8.85 -12.38
C ALA A 56 9.65 -10.39 -12.42
N PRO A 57 8.58 -11.10 -12.03
CA PRO A 57 8.50 -12.52 -12.32
C PRO A 57 8.66 -12.64 -13.84
N GLU A 58 9.79 -13.20 -14.26
CA GLU A 58 10.02 -13.56 -15.65
C GLU A 58 8.85 -14.47 -16.06
N PRO A 59 8.21 -14.27 -17.23
CA PRO A 59 7.21 -15.21 -17.67
C PRO A 59 7.88 -16.58 -17.79
N GLU A 60 7.49 -17.53 -16.94
CA GLU A 60 7.91 -18.91 -17.11
C GLU A 60 7.38 -19.39 -18.47
N VAL A 61 8.27 -19.51 -19.45
CA VAL A 61 7.98 -20.22 -20.69
C VAL A 61 8.23 -21.70 -20.40
N THR A 62 7.17 -22.46 -20.22
CA THR A 62 7.14 -23.94 -20.38
C THR A 62 5.74 -24.35 -20.78
#